data_AF-A0A7K7FHG9-F1
#
_entry.id   AF-A0A7K7FHG9-F1
#
_cell.length_a   1.000
_cell.length_b   1.000
_cell.length_c   1.000
_cell.angle_alpha   90.00
_cell.angle_beta   90.00
_cell.angle_gamma   90.00
#
_symmetry.space_group_name_H-M   'P 1'
#
loop_
_entity.id
_entity.type
_entity.pdbx_description
1 polymer ?
#
loop_
_entity_poly.entity_id
_entity_poly.type
_entity_poly.pdbx_seq_one_letter_code
_entity_poly.pdbx_strand_id
1 'polypeptide(L)'
;FPALFLQVRRPPDTALHEGSLSRYDSDSCSWQENYFILLGDFTLRWFESEEALRKGCEPRGSTALSGYLLLSSLGEYAESLGDLCQGIPGDSPFADAPGEFLFFLYHPFRKHFCLCAGSAGSRGIWRAALRDGIRYRGTELQLRDSLEAEAFLEAVRFYRQERGRYGAGDLLLGSEPEILGNVLMEDLLPVLRSRVLPSIRGAGRRRRQLWLQFLQEVYSLILGEISSGLASFQPEKEKLRIELEKKIRPDLDQMLTLKDQIAGKLQAAVRSAVESCCRREVEPHLEAVLEELRRPLGSGVRAVRSLFLRKVDNMIALVRSSPVAVLQKEV
;
A
#
# COMPACT_ATOMS: atom_id res chain seq x y z
N PHE A 1 -18.54 1.58 18.57
CA PHE A 1 -18.79 0.14 18.77
C PHE A 1 -17.49 -0.48 19.25
N PRO A 2 -17.42 -1.09 20.44
CA PRO A 2 -16.20 -1.77 20.86
C PRO A 2 -15.95 -2.94 19.92
N ALA A 3 -14.70 -3.18 19.53
CA ALA A 3 -14.33 -4.37 18.80
C ALA A 3 -14.63 -5.59 19.68
N LEU A 4 -15.69 -6.35 19.33
CA LEU A 4 -16.09 -7.59 20.01
C LEU A 4 -15.13 -8.76 19.70
N PHE A 5 -14.02 -8.52 19.00
CA PHE A 5 -13.08 -9.54 18.55
C PHE A 5 -11.66 -9.17 18.97
N LEU A 6 -10.91 -10.15 19.48
CA LEU A 6 -9.49 -10.01 19.81
C LEU A 6 -8.68 -9.84 18.53
N GLN A 7 -7.83 -8.82 18.47
CA GLN A 7 -6.82 -8.69 17.41
C GLN A 7 -5.62 -9.55 17.74
N VAL A 8 -5.38 -10.59 16.95
CA VAL A 8 -4.16 -11.40 17.01
C VAL A 8 -3.19 -10.86 15.95
N ARG A 9 -2.08 -10.26 16.39
CA ARG A 9 -0.96 -9.92 15.51
C ARG A 9 0.06 -11.05 15.55
N ARG A 10 0.46 -11.56 14.38
CA ARG A 10 1.56 -12.52 14.30
C ARG A 10 2.89 -11.81 14.60
N PRO A 11 3.89 -12.50 15.17
CA PRO A 11 5.21 -11.93 15.35
C PRO A 11 5.80 -11.48 13.99
N PRO A 12 6.57 -10.38 13.96
CA PRO A 12 7.09 -9.81 12.71
C PRO A 12 7.98 -10.80 11.95
N ASP A 13 8.76 -11.62 12.66
CA ASP A 13 9.72 -12.54 12.05
C ASP A 13 9.11 -13.89 11.63
N THR A 14 7.81 -14.09 11.83
CA THR A 14 7.16 -15.36 11.45
C THR A 14 6.94 -15.41 9.93
N ALA A 15 7.37 -16.49 9.28
CA ALA A 15 7.08 -16.71 7.86
C ALA A 15 5.55 -16.85 7.64
N LEU A 16 4.96 -15.93 6.88
CA LEU A 16 3.57 -16.03 6.43
C LEU A 16 3.44 -16.95 5.23
N HIS A 17 4.38 -16.84 4.29
CA HIS A 17 4.45 -17.67 3.11
C HIS A 17 5.88 -17.68 2.56
N GLU A 18 6.33 -18.80 2.00
CA GLU A 18 7.63 -18.94 1.37
C GLU A 18 7.57 -19.92 0.20
N GLY A 19 8.55 -19.83 -0.69
CA GLY A 19 8.66 -20.70 -1.86
C GLY A 19 9.50 -20.12 -2.99
N SER A 20 9.84 -20.98 -3.94
CA SER A 20 10.60 -20.60 -5.13
C SER A 20 9.73 -19.85 -6.15
N LEU A 21 10.28 -18.79 -6.72
CA LEU A 21 9.73 -18.07 -7.86
C LEU A 21 10.85 -17.75 -8.84
N SER A 22 10.57 -17.82 -10.14
CA SER A 22 11.47 -17.26 -11.14
C SER A 22 11.23 -15.76 -11.23
N ARG A 23 12.30 -14.97 -11.13
CA ARG A 23 12.28 -13.51 -11.27
C ARG A 23 13.08 -13.10 -12.50
N TYR A 24 12.53 -12.19 -13.29
CA TYR A 24 13.29 -11.57 -14.37
C TYR A 24 14.27 -10.53 -13.82
N ASP A 25 15.55 -10.69 -14.16
CA ASP A 25 16.57 -9.70 -13.88
C ASP A 25 16.79 -8.80 -15.11
N SER A 26 16.59 -7.49 -14.93
CA SER A 26 16.73 -6.51 -16.01
C SER A 26 18.17 -6.32 -16.46
N ASP A 27 19.14 -6.61 -15.59
CA ASP A 27 20.54 -6.32 -15.88
C ASP A 27 21.17 -7.47 -16.68
N SER A 28 20.93 -8.72 -16.28
CA SER A 28 21.34 -9.90 -17.05
C SER A 28 20.38 -10.27 -18.19
N CYS A 29 19.20 -9.64 -18.28
CA CYS A 29 18.13 -9.99 -19.22
C CYS A 29 17.76 -11.49 -19.17
N SER A 30 17.79 -12.07 -17.98
CA SER A 30 17.58 -13.51 -17.76
C SER A 30 16.62 -13.77 -16.61
N TRP A 31 15.96 -14.93 -16.65
CA TRP A 31 15.14 -15.40 -15.54
C TRP A 31 16.02 -16.18 -14.57
N GLN A 32 15.95 -15.79 -13.30
CA GLN A 32 16.65 -16.48 -12.23
C GLN A 32 15.66 -17.05 -11.23
N GLU A 33 15.86 -18.28 -10.81
CA GLU A 33 15.12 -18.84 -9.69
C GLU A 33 15.67 -18.24 -8.39
N ASN A 34 14.76 -17.75 -7.55
CA ASN A 34 15.07 -17.22 -6.23
C ASN A 34 14.06 -17.78 -5.22
N TYR A 35 14.50 -17.90 -3.97
CA TYR A 35 13.61 -18.29 -2.88
C TYR A 35 13.06 -17.03 -2.20
N PHE A 36 11.74 -16.89 -2.16
CA PHE A 36 11.07 -15.74 -1.55
C PHE A 36 10.45 -16.14 -0.22
N ILE A 37 10.46 -15.20 0.73
CA ILE A 37 9.78 -15.31 2.01
C ILE A 37 9.03 -14.01 2.29
N LEU A 38 7.77 -14.14 2.67
CA LEU A 38 6.93 -13.07 3.16
C LEU A 38 6.83 -13.21 4.68
N LEU A 39 7.30 -12.19 5.40
CA LEU A 39 7.35 -12.18 6.86
C LEU A 39 6.04 -11.65 7.47
N GLY A 40 5.91 -11.79 8.79
CA GLY A 40 4.73 -11.41 9.58
C GLY A 40 4.44 -9.91 9.58
N ASP A 41 5.49 -9.10 9.37
CA ASP A 41 5.41 -7.66 9.12
C ASP A 41 5.09 -7.32 7.65
N PHE A 42 4.85 -8.33 6.80
CA PHE A 42 4.65 -8.22 5.35
C PHE A 42 5.84 -7.64 4.58
N THR A 43 7.05 -7.72 5.12
CA THR A 43 8.28 -7.50 4.36
C THR A 43 8.53 -8.71 3.45
N LEU A 44 8.72 -8.44 2.15
CA LEU A 44 9.12 -9.46 1.18
C LEU A 44 10.65 -9.49 1.11
N ARG A 45 11.24 -10.65 1.38
CA ARG A 45 12.69 -10.91 1.24
C ARG A 45 12.93 -12.00 0.21
N TRP A 46 14.07 -11.96 -0.48
CA TRP A 46 14.45 -13.00 -1.43
C TRP A 46 15.92 -13.39 -1.29
N PHE A 47 16.18 -14.66 -1.55
CA PHE A 47 17.47 -15.33 -1.39
C PHE A 47 17.86 -16.00 -2.70
N GLU A 48 19.13 -16.40 -2.80
CA GLU A 48 19.61 -17.20 -3.93
C GLU A 48 18.89 -18.54 -4.01
N SER A 49 18.79 -19.26 -2.89
CA SER A 49 18.10 -20.55 -2.80
C SER A 49 17.48 -20.75 -1.42
N GLU A 50 16.70 -21.83 -1.27
CA GLU A 50 16.11 -22.24 0.01
C GLU A 50 17.20 -22.59 1.04
N GLU A 51 18.30 -23.21 0.61
CA GLU A 51 19.42 -23.56 1.47
C GLU A 51 20.11 -22.31 2.03
N ALA A 52 20.22 -21.24 1.24
CA ALA A 52 20.81 -19.98 1.69
C ALA A 52 19.98 -19.37 2.84
N LEU A 53 18.65 -19.39 2.73
CA LEU A 53 17.77 -18.98 3.82
C LEU A 53 17.96 -19.87 5.06
N ARG A 54 17.93 -21.20 4.89
CA ARG A 54 18.07 -22.15 6.01
C ARG A 54 19.42 -22.04 6.72
N LYS A 55 20.48 -21.67 6.00
CA LYS A 55 21.82 -21.44 6.56
C LYS A 55 21.96 -20.07 7.24
N GLY A 56 20.93 -19.22 7.21
CA GLY A 56 20.97 -17.87 7.78
C GLY A 56 21.83 -16.89 6.99
N CYS A 57 21.98 -17.09 5.68
CA CYS A 57 22.65 -16.12 4.82
C CYS A 57 21.85 -14.82 4.74
N GLU A 58 22.51 -13.70 4.43
CA GLU A 58 21.83 -12.43 4.18
C GLU A 58 20.95 -12.50 2.91
N PRO A 59 19.78 -11.85 2.91
CA PRO A 59 18.92 -11.79 1.73
C PRO A 59 19.62 -11.03 0.59
N ARG A 60 19.36 -11.45 -0.65
CA ARG A 60 19.75 -10.68 -1.84
C ARG A 60 19.04 -9.32 -1.90
N GLY A 61 17.94 -9.17 -1.17
CA GLY A 61 17.30 -7.90 -0.91
C GLY A 61 15.95 -8.06 -0.23
N SER A 62 15.36 -6.93 0.11
CA SER A 62 14.06 -6.84 0.76
C SER A 62 13.27 -5.65 0.22
N THR A 63 11.94 -5.71 0.34
CA THR A 63 11.07 -4.58 0.01
C THR A 63 9.79 -4.62 0.86
N ALA A 64 9.30 -3.43 1.24
CA ALA A 64 7.97 -3.28 1.81
C ALA A 64 6.92 -3.31 0.71
N LEU A 65 5.76 -3.89 0.98
CA LEU A 65 4.68 -4.03 -0.02
C LEU A 65 3.78 -2.79 -0.17
N SER A 66 3.99 -1.75 0.65
CA SER A 66 3.27 -0.47 0.55
C SER A 66 3.46 0.16 -0.84
N GLY A 67 2.34 0.62 -1.41
CA GLY A 67 2.29 1.31 -2.72
C GLY A 67 2.45 0.41 -3.95
N TYR A 68 2.70 -0.90 -3.79
CA TYR A 68 2.75 -1.81 -4.93
C TYR A 68 1.35 -2.16 -5.44
N LEU A 69 1.23 -2.31 -6.75
CA LEU A 69 0.08 -2.88 -7.44
C LEU A 69 0.41 -4.28 -7.93
N LEU A 70 -0.51 -5.21 -7.71
CA LEU A 70 -0.37 -6.59 -8.16
C LEU A 70 -1.08 -6.77 -9.50
N LEU A 71 -0.30 -6.87 -10.57
CA LEU A 71 -0.81 -7.01 -11.93
C LEU A 71 -0.78 -8.48 -12.38
N SER A 72 -1.80 -8.88 -13.12
CA SER A 72 -2.07 -10.29 -13.46
C SER A 72 -1.66 -10.68 -14.86
N SER A 73 -1.40 -9.70 -15.73
CA SER A 73 -1.13 -9.90 -17.14
C SER A 73 0.01 -9.00 -17.63
N LEU A 74 0.64 -9.41 -18.73
CA LEU A 74 1.66 -8.62 -19.40
C LEU A 74 1.08 -7.30 -19.96
N GLY A 75 -0.17 -7.31 -20.40
CA GLY A 75 -0.88 -6.14 -20.92
C GLY A 75 -1.01 -5.05 -19.87
N GLU A 76 -1.56 -5.38 -18.69
CA GLU A 76 -1.69 -4.46 -17.55
C GLU A 76 -0.32 -3.83 -17.17
N TYR A 77 0.73 -4.66 -17.18
CA TYR A 77 2.08 -4.19 -16.88
C TYR A 77 2.63 -3.25 -17.96
N ALA A 78 2.41 -3.58 -19.24
CA ALA A 78 2.84 -2.76 -20.36
C ALA A 78 2.11 -1.41 -20.42
N GLU A 79 0.82 -1.38 -20.11
CA GLU A 79 0.01 -0.16 -20.00
C GLU A 79 0.55 0.75 -18.88
N SER A 80 0.74 0.18 -17.69
CA SER A 80 1.30 0.91 -16.54
C SER A 80 2.69 1.50 -16.84
N LEU A 81 3.53 0.76 -17.56
CA LEU A 81 4.83 1.25 -18.05
C LEU A 81 4.70 2.34 -19.11
N GLY A 82 3.75 2.19 -20.04
CA GLY A 82 3.48 3.15 -21.12
C GLY A 82 3.14 4.52 -20.56
N ASP A 83 2.23 4.56 -19.58
CA ASP A 83 1.83 5.78 -18.88
C ASP A 83 3.01 6.43 -18.14
N LEU A 84 3.80 5.62 -17.44
CA LEU A 84 4.95 6.12 -16.68
C LEU A 84 6.04 6.71 -17.60
N CYS A 85 6.25 6.08 -18.75
CA CYS A 85 7.33 6.38 -19.71
C CYS A 85 6.89 7.24 -20.90
N GLN A 86 5.70 7.86 -20.87
CA GLN A 86 5.16 8.70 -21.95
C GLN A 86 5.18 8.01 -23.33
N GLY A 87 4.86 6.73 -23.39
CA GLY A 87 4.78 5.99 -24.65
C GLY A 87 6.13 5.74 -25.34
N ILE A 88 7.28 5.88 -24.65
CA ILE A 88 8.58 5.45 -25.19
C ILE A 88 8.44 4.00 -25.67
N PRO A 89 8.68 3.73 -26.97
CA PRO A 89 8.54 2.38 -27.51
C PRO A 89 9.53 1.47 -26.82
N GLY A 90 9.08 0.27 -26.52
CA GLY A 90 9.89 -0.77 -25.93
C GLY A 90 9.21 -2.07 -26.26
N ASP A 91 9.97 -2.97 -26.84
CA ASP A 91 9.53 -4.33 -27.14
C ASP A 91 9.05 -5.03 -25.86
N SER A 92 8.58 -6.27 -25.98
CA SER A 92 8.16 -7.07 -24.83
C SER A 92 9.20 -6.93 -23.69
N PRO A 93 8.77 -6.62 -22.45
CA PRO A 93 9.70 -6.31 -21.38
C PRO A 93 10.63 -7.48 -21.05
N PHE A 94 10.31 -8.71 -21.49
CA PHE A 94 11.09 -9.93 -21.33
C PHE A 94 11.13 -10.69 -22.68
N ALA A 95 12.26 -11.33 -22.99
CA ALA A 95 12.46 -12.05 -24.24
C ALA A 95 11.81 -13.44 -24.25
N ASP A 96 11.83 -14.18 -23.12
CA ASP A 96 11.30 -15.54 -23.02
C ASP A 96 10.76 -15.80 -21.61
N ALA A 97 9.45 -15.85 -21.41
CA ALA A 97 8.89 -16.17 -20.10
C ALA A 97 9.08 -17.66 -19.77
N PRO A 98 9.49 -18.02 -18.53
CA PRO A 98 9.77 -19.42 -18.15
C PRO A 98 8.50 -20.26 -18.02
N GLY A 99 7.31 -19.63 -17.99
CA GLY A 99 6.03 -20.30 -17.93
C GLY A 99 4.85 -19.32 -18.05
N GLU A 100 3.65 -19.88 -18.04
CA GLU A 100 2.39 -19.14 -18.24
C GLU A 100 1.91 -18.40 -16.98
N PHE A 101 2.45 -18.77 -15.81
CA PHE A 101 1.95 -18.30 -14.51
C PHE A 101 2.64 -17.02 -14.05
N LEU A 102 2.69 -16.02 -14.94
CA LEU A 102 3.27 -14.71 -14.69
C LEU A 102 2.39 -13.83 -13.80
N PHE A 103 3.03 -12.97 -13.03
CA PHE A 103 2.41 -11.86 -12.30
C PHE A 103 3.47 -10.81 -11.96
N PHE A 104 3.03 -9.59 -11.68
CA PHE A 104 3.93 -8.45 -11.53
C PHE A 104 3.62 -7.66 -10.25
N LEU A 105 4.65 -7.28 -9.53
CA LEU A 105 4.58 -6.22 -8.53
C LEU A 105 5.10 -4.94 -9.17
N TYR A 106 4.18 -4.03 -9.45
CA TYR A 106 4.44 -2.74 -10.05
C TYR A 106 4.40 -1.65 -8.99
N HIS A 107 5.36 -0.72 -9.02
CA HIS A 107 5.31 0.48 -8.20
C HIS A 107 5.91 1.62 -9.03
N PRO A 108 5.24 2.77 -9.17
CA PRO A 108 5.66 3.82 -10.10
C PRO A 108 7.09 4.32 -9.88
N PHE A 109 7.56 4.27 -8.64
CA PHE A 109 8.87 4.80 -8.23
C PHE A 109 9.79 3.81 -7.50
N ARG A 110 9.49 2.50 -7.52
CA ARG A 110 10.33 1.47 -6.87
C ARG A 110 10.66 0.36 -7.85
N LYS A 111 11.56 -0.54 -7.46
CA LYS A 111 11.94 -1.69 -8.29
C LYS A 111 10.73 -2.58 -8.57
N HIS A 112 10.44 -2.81 -9.85
CA HIS A 112 9.37 -3.74 -10.23
C HIS A 112 9.84 -5.19 -10.06
N PHE A 113 8.91 -6.08 -9.74
CA PHE A 113 9.18 -7.53 -9.73
C PHE A 113 8.34 -8.20 -10.81
N CYS A 114 9.02 -8.81 -11.78
CA CYS A 114 8.40 -9.64 -12.80
C CYS A 114 8.62 -11.09 -12.38
N LEU A 115 7.55 -11.77 -11.99
CA LEU A 115 7.60 -13.05 -11.29
C LEU A 115 6.85 -14.11 -12.09
N CYS A 116 7.36 -15.34 -12.05
CA CYS A 116 6.70 -16.53 -12.57
C CYS A 116 6.66 -17.62 -11.50
N ALA A 117 5.48 -18.17 -11.27
CA ALA A 117 5.32 -19.34 -10.40
C ALA A 117 5.42 -20.65 -11.21
N GLY A 118 5.75 -21.76 -10.55
CA GLY A 118 5.81 -23.07 -11.20
C GLY A 118 4.44 -23.69 -11.50
N SER A 119 3.35 -23.18 -10.91
CA SER A 119 2.00 -23.69 -11.14
C SER A 119 0.92 -22.61 -10.93
N ALA A 120 -0.28 -22.85 -11.47
CA ALA A 120 -1.44 -21.99 -11.23
C ALA A 120 -1.79 -21.89 -9.73
N GLY A 121 -1.67 -23.00 -8.99
CA GLY A 121 -1.91 -23.04 -7.54
C GLY A 121 -0.91 -22.19 -6.77
N SER A 122 0.38 -22.35 -7.07
CA SER A 122 1.46 -21.54 -6.47
C SER A 122 1.26 -20.04 -6.78
N ARG A 123 0.95 -19.68 -8.04
CA ARG A 123 0.61 -18.31 -8.41
C ARG A 123 -0.56 -17.77 -7.59
N GLY A 124 -1.61 -18.58 -7.42
CA GLY A 124 -2.79 -18.21 -6.64
C GLY A 124 -2.45 -17.84 -5.19
N ILE A 125 -1.65 -18.69 -4.53
CA ILE A 125 -1.24 -18.50 -3.13
C ILE A 125 -0.34 -17.26 -3.00
N TRP A 126 0.70 -17.14 -3.83
CA TRP A 126 1.59 -15.99 -3.82
C TRP A 126 0.85 -14.67 -4.02
N ARG A 127 -0.04 -14.62 -5.03
CA ARG A 127 -0.84 -13.41 -5.28
C ARG A 127 -1.76 -13.07 -4.12
N ALA A 128 -2.36 -14.06 -3.47
CA ALA A 128 -3.21 -13.81 -2.30
C ALA A 128 -2.38 -13.23 -1.14
N ALA A 129 -1.25 -13.86 -0.82
CA ALA A 129 -0.34 -13.43 0.24
C ALA A 129 0.21 -12.01 0.00
N LEU A 130 0.67 -11.73 -1.22
CA LEU A 130 1.17 -10.40 -1.60
C LEU A 130 0.07 -9.34 -1.57
N ARG A 131 -1.14 -9.66 -2.06
CA ARG A 131 -2.29 -8.74 -2.01
C ARG A 131 -2.68 -8.39 -0.59
N ASP A 132 -2.67 -9.36 0.32
CA ASP A 132 -2.95 -9.12 1.73
C ASP A 132 -1.88 -8.24 2.36
N GLY A 133 -0.60 -8.43 2.02
CA GLY A 133 0.48 -7.57 2.48
C GLY A 133 0.43 -6.15 1.92
N ILE A 134 0.14 -5.98 0.63
CA ILE A 134 -0.09 -4.66 0.01
C ILE A 134 -1.22 -3.93 0.75
N ARG A 135 -2.36 -4.60 0.99
CA ARG A 135 -3.49 -4.01 1.72
C ARG A 135 -3.08 -3.63 3.15
N TYR A 136 -2.46 -4.55 3.88
CA TYR A 136 -2.08 -4.34 5.27
C TYR A 136 -1.11 -3.17 5.44
N ARG A 137 -0.02 -3.16 4.66
CA ARG A 137 1.00 -2.09 4.71
C ARG A 137 0.48 -0.77 4.14
N GLY A 138 -0.39 -0.84 3.13
CA GLY A 138 -0.98 0.34 2.50
C GLY A 138 -1.90 1.11 3.45
N THR A 139 -2.67 0.43 4.29
CA THR A 139 -3.64 1.07 5.19
C THR A 139 -3.17 1.20 6.64
N GLU A 140 -1.90 0.89 6.94
CA GLU A 140 -1.39 0.84 8.31
C GLU A 140 -1.60 2.16 9.05
N LEU A 141 -1.34 3.30 8.40
CA LEU A 141 -1.47 4.61 9.01
C LEU A 141 -2.93 5.02 9.20
N GLN A 142 -3.81 4.72 8.24
CA GLN A 142 -5.24 5.02 8.30
C GLN A 142 -5.98 4.22 9.37
N LEU A 143 -5.51 3.00 9.62
CA LEU A 143 -6.08 2.11 10.64
C LEU A 143 -5.44 2.34 12.01
N ARG A 144 -4.43 3.22 12.11
CA ARG A 144 -3.78 3.53 13.37
C ARG A 144 -4.68 4.44 14.19
N ASP A 145 -5.12 3.95 15.34
CA ASP A 145 -5.86 4.72 16.34
C ASP A 145 -4.91 5.67 17.08
N SER A 146 -4.56 6.79 16.45
CA SER A 146 -3.58 7.78 16.93
C SER A 146 -3.91 9.16 16.38
N LEU A 147 -3.98 10.14 17.27
CA LEU A 147 -4.20 11.55 16.92
C LEU A 147 -3.09 12.08 16.01
N GLU A 148 -1.86 11.59 16.18
CA GLU A 148 -0.74 11.95 15.33
C GLU A 148 -0.95 11.49 13.88
N ALA A 149 -1.47 10.27 13.69
CA ALA A 149 -1.76 9.75 12.35
C ALA A 149 -2.91 10.52 11.69
N GLU A 150 -3.98 10.83 12.43
CA GLU A 150 -5.09 11.64 11.94
C GLU A 150 -4.62 13.05 11.54
N ALA A 151 -3.85 13.72 12.41
CA ALA A 151 -3.33 15.07 12.15
C ALA A 151 -2.41 15.09 10.93
N PHE A 152 -1.55 14.08 10.76
CA PHE A 152 -0.69 13.94 9.60
C PHE A 152 -1.49 13.78 8.30
N LEU A 153 -2.43 12.83 8.28
CA LEU A 153 -3.26 12.56 7.09
C LEU A 153 -4.11 13.78 6.71
N GLU A 154 -4.61 14.50 7.71
CA GLU A 154 -5.37 15.73 7.53
C GLU A 154 -4.50 16.87 6.97
N ALA A 155 -3.27 17.04 7.48
CA ALA A 155 -2.33 18.02 6.95
C ALA A 155 -1.96 17.74 5.48
N VAL A 156 -1.73 16.48 5.12
CA VAL A 156 -1.49 16.07 3.73
C VAL A 156 -2.72 16.35 2.87
N ARG A 157 -3.92 16.08 3.37
CA ARG A 157 -5.17 16.39 2.67
C ARG A 157 -5.29 17.89 2.40
N PHE A 158 -5.07 18.74 3.39
CA PHE A 158 -5.12 20.20 3.23
C PHE A 158 -4.10 20.71 2.21
N TYR A 159 -2.85 20.25 2.30
CA TYR A 159 -1.81 20.61 1.35
C TYR A 159 -2.22 20.31 -0.10
N ARG A 160 -2.84 19.14 -0.34
CA ARG A 160 -3.33 18.76 -1.68
C ARG A 160 -4.51 19.63 -2.12
N GLN A 161 -5.44 19.93 -1.22
CA GLN A 161 -6.60 20.77 -1.52
C GLN A 161 -6.22 22.21 -1.87
N GLU A 162 -5.23 22.80 -1.20
CA GLU A 162 -4.69 24.13 -1.56
C GLU A 162 -4.10 24.17 -2.98
N ARG A 163 -3.68 23.01 -3.50
CA ARG A 163 -3.20 22.82 -4.87
C ARG A 163 -4.29 22.40 -5.86
N GLY A 164 -5.56 22.47 -5.44
CA GLY A 164 -6.71 22.09 -6.26
C GLY A 164 -6.91 20.59 -6.43
N ARG A 165 -6.27 19.75 -5.62
CA ARG A 165 -6.37 18.29 -5.70
C ARG A 165 -7.24 17.74 -4.58
N TYR A 166 -8.47 17.35 -4.92
CA TYR A 166 -9.49 16.90 -3.97
C TYR A 166 -9.72 15.37 -3.95
N GLY A 167 -9.12 14.63 -4.90
CA GLY A 167 -9.34 13.18 -5.02
C GLY A 167 -8.68 12.36 -3.90
N ALA A 168 -9.42 11.41 -3.34
CA ALA A 168 -8.85 10.30 -2.59
C ALA A 168 -8.10 9.39 -3.57
N GLY A 169 -6.82 9.10 -3.29
CA GLY A 169 -6.00 8.30 -4.20
C GLY A 169 -4.96 7.48 -3.44
N ASP A 170 -4.40 6.49 -4.13
CA ASP A 170 -3.40 5.55 -3.61
C ASP A 170 -2.13 6.23 -3.07
N LEU A 171 -1.90 7.50 -3.42
CA LEU A 171 -0.81 8.33 -2.91
C LEU A 171 -0.85 8.50 -1.38
N LEU A 172 -2.01 8.31 -0.76
CA LEU A 172 -2.17 8.38 0.70
C LEU A 172 -1.88 7.05 1.40
N LEU A 173 -1.53 5.98 0.69
CA LEU A 173 -1.27 4.67 1.28
C LEU A 173 0.20 4.51 1.68
N GLY A 174 0.45 3.86 2.82
CA GLY A 174 1.78 3.57 3.35
C GLY A 174 2.12 4.32 4.64
N SER A 175 3.41 4.38 4.94
CA SER A 175 3.98 5.12 6.07
C SER A 175 4.06 6.63 5.80
N GLU A 176 4.26 7.44 6.85
CA GLU A 176 4.37 8.90 6.73
C GLU A 176 5.41 9.34 5.67
N PRO A 177 6.65 8.77 5.62
CA PRO A 177 7.61 9.15 4.60
C PRO A 177 7.16 8.76 3.19
N GLU A 178 6.48 7.62 3.03
CA GLU A 178 5.97 7.16 1.74
C GLU A 178 4.86 8.06 1.22
N ILE A 179 3.93 8.47 2.09
CA ILE A 179 2.84 9.37 1.72
C ILE A 179 3.38 10.73 1.28
N LEU A 180 4.31 11.32 2.05
CA LEU A 180 4.95 12.58 1.65
C LEU A 180 5.78 12.41 0.38
N GLY A 181 6.49 11.30 0.23
CA GLY A 181 7.26 10.99 -0.97
C GLY A 181 6.36 10.88 -2.21
N ASN A 182 5.22 10.22 -2.09
CA ASN A 182 4.21 10.11 -3.14
C ASN A 182 3.65 11.48 -3.55
N VAL A 183 3.34 12.35 -2.57
CA VAL A 183 2.87 13.71 -2.83
C VAL A 183 3.94 14.56 -3.53
N LEU A 184 5.19 14.49 -3.08
CA LEU A 184 6.29 15.18 -3.77
C LEU A 184 6.52 14.63 -5.18
N MET A 185 6.40 13.31 -5.38
CA MET A 185 6.48 12.74 -6.73
C MET A 185 5.31 13.15 -7.62
N GLU A 186 4.09 13.33 -7.09
CA GLU A 186 2.95 13.91 -7.81
C GLU A 186 3.29 15.29 -8.37
N ASP A 187 4.03 16.11 -7.62
CA ASP A 187 4.48 17.45 -8.02
C ASP A 187 5.70 17.43 -8.96
N LEU A 188 6.67 16.55 -8.71
CA LEU A 188 7.95 16.52 -9.41
C LEU A 188 7.86 15.80 -10.75
N LEU A 189 7.03 14.76 -10.87
CA LEU A 189 6.99 13.90 -12.05
C LEU A 189 6.76 14.67 -13.37
N PRO A 190 5.84 15.65 -13.47
CA PRO A 190 5.70 16.48 -14.68
C PRO A 190 6.97 17.27 -15.04
N VAL A 191 7.68 17.78 -14.02
CA VAL A 191 8.93 18.54 -14.21
C VAL A 191 10.06 17.62 -14.67
N LEU A 192 10.19 16.45 -14.04
CA LEU A 192 11.19 15.43 -14.42
C LEU A 192 10.94 14.93 -15.85
N ARG A 193 9.68 14.71 -16.22
CA ARG A 193 9.29 14.31 -17.57
C ARG A 193 9.60 15.37 -18.62
N SER A 194 9.39 16.65 -18.33
CA SER A 194 9.65 17.72 -19.29
C SER A 194 11.14 18.04 -19.42
N ARG A 195 11.93 17.94 -18.33
CA ARG A 195 13.33 18.38 -18.31
C ARG A 195 14.35 17.25 -18.45
N VAL A 196 14.09 16.09 -17.84
CA VAL A 196 15.07 15.00 -17.74
C VAL A 196 14.80 13.91 -18.77
N LEU A 197 13.54 13.48 -18.94
CA LEU A 197 13.22 12.40 -19.89
C LEU A 197 13.71 12.66 -21.33
N PRO A 198 13.69 13.90 -21.87
CA PRO A 198 14.22 14.19 -23.20
C PRO A 198 15.76 14.10 -23.29
N SER A 199 16.47 14.29 -22.17
CA SER A 199 17.94 14.23 -22.15
C SER A 199 18.48 12.80 -22.08
N ILE A 200 17.65 11.82 -21.68
CA ILE A 200 18.01 10.40 -21.66
C ILE A 200 18.08 9.88 -23.11
N ARG A 201 19.31 9.62 -23.57
CA ARG A 201 19.60 9.05 -24.89
C ARG A 201 19.64 7.52 -24.86
N GLY A 202 19.37 6.88 -26.00
CA GLY A 202 19.49 5.43 -26.18
C GLY A 202 18.31 4.80 -26.93
N ALA A 203 18.45 3.53 -27.28
CA ALA A 203 17.36 2.73 -27.86
C ALA A 203 16.18 2.60 -26.88
N GLY A 204 14.96 2.41 -27.40
CA GLY A 204 13.70 2.46 -26.63
C GLY A 204 13.71 1.71 -25.30
N ARG A 205 14.10 0.42 -25.30
CA ARG A 205 14.20 -0.41 -24.08
C ARG A 205 15.20 0.16 -23.08
N ARG A 206 16.42 0.50 -23.50
CA ARG A 206 17.47 1.02 -22.62
C ARG A 206 17.09 2.38 -22.06
N ARG A 207 16.49 3.24 -22.89
CA ARG A 207 15.95 4.55 -22.47
C ARG A 207 14.86 4.40 -21.42
N ARG A 208 13.94 3.46 -21.61
CA ARG A 208 12.91 3.11 -20.62
C ARG A 208 13.53 2.64 -19.31
N GLN A 209 14.51 1.72 -19.36
CA GLN A 209 15.21 1.23 -18.18
C GLN A 209 15.91 2.36 -17.41
N LEU A 210 16.66 3.22 -18.11
CA LEU A 210 17.35 4.36 -17.50
C LEU A 210 16.37 5.35 -16.85
N TRP A 211 15.22 5.59 -17.48
CA TRP A 211 14.18 6.45 -16.90
C TRP A 211 13.60 5.86 -15.61
N LEU A 212 13.28 4.56 -15.60
CA LEU A 212 12.78 3.88 -14.41
C LEU A 212 13.82 3.87 -13.28
N GLN A 213 15.08 3.58 -13.60
CA GLN A 213 16.18 3.65 -12.64
C GLN A 213 16.33 5.07 -12.07
N PHE A 214 16.30 6.08 -12.92
CA PHE A 214 16.34 7.47 -12.47
C PHE A 214 15.19 7.81 -11.51
N LEU A 215 13.96 7.42 -11.82
CA LEU A 215 12.81 7.65 -10.93
C LEU A 215 12.96 6.91 -9.60
N GLN A 216 13.52 5.70 -9.61
CA GLN A 216 13.80 4.92 -8.39
C GLN A 216 14.83 5.62 -7.49
N GLU A 217 15.90 6.15 -8.08
CA GLU A 217 16.94 6.88 -7.34
C GLU A 217 16.39 8.20 -6.77
N VAL A 218 15.62 8.95 -7.57
CA VAL A 218 14.96 10.18 -7.10
C VAL A 218 14.02 9.89 -5.92
N TYR A 219 13.20 8.86 -6.03
CA TYR A 219 12.28 8.49 -4.95
C TYR A 219 13.00 7.99 -3.71
N SER A 220 14.07 7.21 -3.87
CA SER A 220 14.90 6.75 -2.74
C SER A 220 15.56 7.93 -2.02
N LEU A 221 16.08 8.92 -2.76
CA LEU A 221 16.62 10.15 -2.20
C LEU A 221 15.54 10.94 -1.42
N ILE A 222 14.37 11.12 -2.04
CA ILE A 222 13.23 11.81 -1.41
C ILE A 222 12.83 11.12 -0.09
N LEU A 223 12.70 9.79 -0.10
CA LEU A 223 12.38 9.03 1.11
C LEU A 223 13.45 9.18 2.18
N GLY A 224 14.73 9.20 1.81
CA GLY A 224 15.83 9.44 2.74
C GLY A 224 15.76 10.82 3.41
N GLU A 225 15.59 11.87 2.61
CA GLU A 225 15.47 13.25 3.09
C GLU A 225 14.23 13.45 3.97
N ILE A 226 13.07 12.94 3.55
CA ILE A 226 11.83 13.03 4.34
C ILE A 226 11.99 12.26 5.66
N SER A 227 12.54 11.05 5.62
CA SER A 227 12.70 10.23 6.83
C SER A 227 13.63 10.92 7.83
N SER A 228 14.73 11.49 7.34
CA SER A 228 15.65 12.28 8.17
C SER A 228 15.00 13.55 8.72
N GLY A 229 14.27 14.28 7.87
CA GLY A 229 13.50 15.46 8.26
C GLY A 229 12.49 15.15 9.36
N LEU A 230 11.66 14.13 9.17
CA LEU A 230 10.66 13.69 10.14
C LEU A 230 11.29 13.22 11.45
N ALA A 231 12.43 12.51 11.39
CA ALA A 231 13.16 12.09 12.58
C ALA A 231 13.71 13.29 13.36
N SER A 232 14.29 14.27 12.66
CA SER A 232 14.82 15.49 13.27
C SER A 232 13.75 16.40 13.87
N PHE A 233 12.52 16.35 13.32
CA PHE A 233 11.38 17.12 13.80
C PHE A 233 10.68 16.49 15.02
N GLN A 234 10.84 15.19 15.29
CA GLN A 234 10.19 14.53 16.43
C GLN A 234 10.39 15.23 17.79
N PRO A 235 11.62 15.62 18.22
CA PRO A 235 11.81 16.27 19.52
C PRO A 235 11.11 17.63 19.62
N GLU A 236 11.10 18.40 18.53
CA GLU A 236 10.40 19.68 18.46
C GLU A 236 8.89 19.49 18.54
N LYS A 237 8.35 18.54 17.77
CA LYS A 237 6.93 18.15 17.82
C LYS A 237 6.51 17.79 19.25
N GLU A 238 7.31 16.99 19.94
CA GLU A 238 7.01 16.56 21.31
C GLU A 238 7.01 17.74 22.29
N LYS A 239 8.00 18.63 22.19
CA LYS A 239 8.05 19.85 23.00
C LYS A 239 6.82 20.74 22.75
N LEU A 240 6.47 20.96 21.48
CA LEU A 240 5.31 21.75 21.09
C LEU A 240 4.00 21.12 21.59
N ARG A 241 3.88 19.79 21.53
CA ARG A 241 2.73 19.06 22.06
C ARG A 241 2.52 19.36 23.55
N ILE A 242 3.57 19.24 24.36
CA ILE A 242 3.50 19.50 25.81
C ILE A 242 3.14 20.97 26.09
N GLU A 243 3.73 21.91 25.35
CA GLU A 243 3.42 23.34 25.51
C GLU A 243 1.98 23.68 25.12
N LEU A 244 1.48 23.09 24.03
CA LEU A 244 0.11 23.26 23.57
C LEU A 244 -0.89 22.65 24.55
N GLU A 245 -0.61 21.45 25.09
CA GLU A 245 -1.48 20.81 26.08
C GLU A 245 -1.63 21.68 27.34
N LYS A 246 -0.53 22.28 27.82
CA LYS A 246 -0.56 23.22 28.95
C LYS A 246 -1.40 24.47 28.69
N LYS A 247 -1.46 24.94 27.44
CA LYS A 247 -2.25 26.11 27.03
C LYS A 247 -3.72 25.76 26.79
N ILE A 248 -4.01 24.59 26.22
CA ILE A 248 -5.37 24.17 25.88
C ILE A 248 -6.15 23.72 27.11
N ARG A 249 -5.51 22.96 28.01
CA ARG A 249 -6.18 22.35 29.17
C ARG A 249 -6.94 23.33 30.09
N PRO A 250 -6.40 24.52 30.46
CA PRO A 250 -7.13 25.44 31.33
C PRO A 250 -8.35 26.08 30.64
N ASP A 251 -8.29 26.31 29.33
CA ASP A 251 -9.29 27.08 28.59
C ASP A 251 -10.18 26.21 27.67
N LEU A 252 -10.14 24.89 27.83
CA LEU A 252 -10.78 23.93 26.92
C LEU A 252 -12.26 24.23 26.68
N ASP A 253 -13.03 24.48 27.74
CA ASP A 253 -14.47 24.76 27.64
C ASP A 253 -14.75 26.06 26.87
N GLN A 254 -13.91 27.08 27.07
CA GLN A 254 -14.01 28.34 26.34
C GLN A 254 -13.66 28.14 24.86
N MET A 255 -12.60 27.38 24.57
CA MET A 255 -12.21 27.05 23.19
C MET A 255 -13.30 26.25 22.47
N LEU A 256 -13.94 25.29 23.14
CA LEU A 256 -15.07 24.53 22.60
C LEU A 256 -16.27 25.44 22.31
N THR A 257 -16.60 26.34 23.24
CA THR A 257 -17.67 27.33 23.05
C THR A 257 -17.40 28.23 21.84
N LEU A 258 -16.18 28.72 21.70
CA LEU A 258 -15.78 29.54 20.55
C LEU A 258 -15.82 28.75 19.23
N LYS A 259 -15.35 27.50 19.24
CA LYS A 259 -15.42 26.60 18.09
C LYS A 259 -16.86 26.43 17.61
N ASP A 260 -17.80 26.20 18.52
CA ASP A 260 -19.21 26.01 18.19
C ASP A 260 -19.86 27.30 17.67
N GLN A 261 -19.49 28.46 18.22
CA GLN A 261 -19.92 29.76 17.69
C GLN A 261 -19.41 30.02 16.26
N ILE A 262 -18.14 29.71 15.99
CA ILE A 262 -17.55 29.86 14.65
C ILE A 262 -18.22 28.89 13.68
N ALA A 263 -18.40 27.62 14.06
CA ALA A 263 -19.08 26.62 13.27
C ALA A 263 -20.52 27.06 12.93
N GLY A 264 -21.26 27.61 13.90
CA GLY A 264 -22.61 28.14 13.67
C GLY A 264 -22.65 29.29 12.67
N LYS A 265 -21.70 30.24 12.76
CA LYS A 265 -21.59 31.36 11.80
C LYS A 265 -21.22 30.89 10.40
N LEU A 266 -20.24 30.00 10.29
CA LEU A 266 -19.84 29.41 9.01
C LEU A 266 -20.99 28.64 8.38
N GLN A 267 -21.68 27.80 9.16
CA GLN A 267 -22.83 27.05 8.69
C GLN A 267 -23.92 27.99 8.17
N ALA A 268 -24.26 29.05 8.90
CA ALA A 268 -25.25 30.03 8.45
C ALA A 268 -24.85 30.71 7.13
N ALA A 269 -23.56 30.97 6.91
CA ALA A 269 -23.05 31.59 5.70
C ALA A 269 -23.10 30.67 4.46
N VAL A 270 -22.86 29.36 4.63
CA VAL A 270 -22.73 28.43 3.49
C VAL A 270 -23.90 27.47 3.30
N ARG A 271 -24.81 27.35 4.27
CA ARG A 271 -25.86 26.31 4.31
C ARG A 271 -26.66 26.21 3.01
N SER A 272 -27.22 27.31 2.52
CA SER A 272 -28.07 27.29 1.32
C SER A 272 -27.30 26.85 0.06
N ALA A 273 -26.07 27.33 -0.11
CA ALA A 273 -25.21 26.96 -1.23
C ALA A 273 -24.82 25.47 -1.17
N VAL A 274 -24.43 24.98 0.02
CA VAL A 274 -24.09 23.57 0.24
C VAL A 274 -25.29 22.67 0.04
N GLU A 275 -26.45 22.99 0.61
CA GLU A 275 -27.69 22.19 0.44
C GLU A 275 -28.12 22.13 -1.03
N SER A 276 -28.08 23.26 -1.75
CA SER A 276 -28.40 23.27 -3.17
C SER A 276 -27.41 22.45 -4.00
N CYS A 277 -26.12 22.51 -3.67
CA CYS A 277 -25.08 21.70 -4.31
C CYS A 277 -25.30 20.21 -4.02
N CYS A 278 -25.52 19.83 -2.76
CA CYS A 278 -25.77 18.43 -2.39
C CYS A 278 -26.99 17.85 -3.11
N ARG A 279 -28.11 18.57 -3.15
CA ARG A 279 -29.33 18.11 -3.85
C ARG A 279 -29.12 17.91 -5.35
N ARG A 280 -28.27 18.73 -5.98
CA ARG A 280 -28.06 18.72 -7.43
C ARG A 280 -26.94 17.77 -7.85
N GLU A 281 -25.84 17.73 -7.10
CA GLU A 281 -24.59 17.09 -7.51
C GLU A 281 -24.25 15.82 -6.70
N VAL A 282 -24.87 15.60 -5.53
CA VAL A 282 -24.53 14.48 -4.63
C VAL A 282 -25.68 13.50 -4.47
N GLU A 283 -26.86 13.97 -4.06
CA GLU A 283 -28.06 13.16 -3.80
C GLU A 283 -28.43 12.25 -4.99
N PRO A 284 -28.40 12.70 -6.27
CA PRO A 284 -28.75 11.84 -7.40
C PRO A 284 -27.84 10.61 -7.57
N HIS A 285 -26.60 10.69 -7.08
CA HIS A 285 -25.60 9.64 -7.23
C HIS A 285 -25.47 8.76 -5.98
N LEU A 286 -26.00 9.21 -4.84
CA LEU A 286 -25.76 8.58 -3.54
C LEU A 286 -26.27 7.13 -3.50
N GLU A 287 -27.50 6.89 -3.95
CA GLU A 287 -28.07 5.53 -3.98
C GLU A 287 -27.28 4.58 -4.89
N ALA A 288 -26.85 5.07 -6.06
CA ALA A 288 -26.04 4.28 -6.97
C ALA A 288 -24.71 3.88 -6.33
N VAL A 289 -24.01 4.83 -5.69
CA VAL A 289 -22.76 4.57 -4.97
C VAL A 289 -22.98 3.60 -3.81
N LEU A 290 -24.06 3.78 -3.04
CA LEU A 290 -24.38 2.90 -1.92
C LEU A 290 -24.65 1.47 -2.39
N GLU A 291 -25.42 1.26 -3.45
CA GLU A 291 -25.69 -0.08 -3.98
C GLU A 291 -24.44 -0.75 -4.57
N GLU A 292 -23.60 0.01 -5.28
CA GLU A 292 -22.30 -0.48 -5.78
C GLU A 292 -21.36 -0.90 -4.64
N LEU A 293 -21.38 -0.23 -3.49
CA LEU A 293 -20.61 -0.62 -2.30
C LEU A 293 -21.27 -1.75 -1.50
N ARG A 294 -22.59 -1.77 -1.39
CA ARG A 294 -23.33 -2.73 -0.57
C ARG A 294 -23.18 -4.15 -1.07
N ARG A 295 -23.14 -4.36 -2.39
CA ARG A 295 -22.97 -5.68 -3.01
C ARG A 295 -21.65 -6.36 -2.64
N PRO A 296 -20.46 -5.78 -2.88
CA PRO A 296 -19.18 -6.38 -2.54
C PRO A 296 -18.96 -6.47 -1.02
N LEU A 297 -19.40 -5.47 -0.24
CA LEU A 297 -19.30 -5.54 1.22
C LEU A 297 -20.19 -6.67 1.78
N GLY A 298 -21.45 -6.72 1.35
CA GLY A 298 -22.40 -7.75 1.80
C GLY A 298 -21.98 -9.16 1.38
N SER A 299 -21.45 -9.34 0.17
CA SER A 299 -20.91 -10.63 -0.28
C SER A 299 -19.66 -11.02 0.49
N GLY A 300 -18.73 -10.08 0.72
CA GLY A 300 -17.51 -10.29 1.50
C GLY A 300 -17.80 -10.72 2.94
N VAL A 301 -18.68 -10.00 3.65
CA VAL A 301 -19.07 -10.35 5.03
C VAL A 301 -19.75 -11.72 5.09
N ARG A 302 -20.64 -12.04 4.15
CA ARG A 302 -21.25 -13.38 4.07
C ARG A 302 -20.23 -14.47 3.79
N ALA A 303 -19.25 -14.21 2.93
CA ALA A 303 -18.18 -15.16 2.63
C ALA A 303 -17.31 -15.44 3.86
N VAL A 304 -16.90 -14.39 4.59
CA VAL A 304 -16.16 -14.52 5.85
C VAL A 304 -16.95 -15.32 6.88
N ARG A 305 -18.25 -15.00 7.08
CA ARG A 305 -19.13 -15.73 7.99
C ARG A 305 -19.23 -17.21 7.61
N SER A 306 -19.42 -17.50 6.33
CA SER A 306 -19.53 -18.88 5.83
C SER A 306 -18.23 -19.66 6.00
N LEU A 307 -17.08 -19.02 5.76
CA LEU A 307 -15.77 -19.62 5.97
C LEU A 307 -15.52 -19.92 7.45
N PHE A 308 -15.86 -18.97 8.33
CA PHE A 308 -15.77 -19.15 9.78
C PHE A 308 -16.61 -20.34 10.25
N LEU A 309 -17.90 -20.37 9.91
CA LEU A 309 -18.80 -21.47 10.28
C LEU A 309 -18.27 -22.82 9.79
N ARG A 310 -17.86 -22.91 8.52
CA ARG A 310 -17.28 -24.13 7.96
C ARG A 310 -16.02 -24.59 8.71
N LYS A 311 -15.14 -23.66 9.10
CA LYS A 311 -13.92 -24.00 9.85
C LYS A 311 -14.26 -24.50 11.26
N VAL A 312 -15.21 -23.88 11.94
CA VAL A 312 -15.71 -24.33 13.25
C VAL A 312 -16.35 -25.71 13.14
N ASP A 313 -17.21 -25.94 12.15
CA ASP A 313 -17.85 -27.24 11.92
C ASP A 313 -16.82 -28.34 11.67
N ASN A 314 -15.79 -28.05 10.87
CA ASN A 314 -14.69 -28.98 10.62
C ASN A 314 -13.90 -29.30 11.90
N MET A 315 -13.62 -28.31 12.75
CA MET A 315 -12.95 -28.54 14.04
C MET A 315 -13.81 -29.41 14.96
N ILE A 316 -15.12 -29.13 15.04
CA ILE A 316 -16.06 -29.93 15.82
C ILE A 316 -16.09 -31.38 15.32
N ALA A 317 -16.14 -31.59 14.00
CA ALA A 317 -16.11 -32.92 13.40
C ALA A 317 -14.79 -33.65 13.70
N LEU A 318 -13.66 -32.96 13.61
CA LEU A 318 -12.33 -33.52 13.89
C LEU A 318 -12.24 -33.98 15.36
N VAL A 319 -12.65 -33.14 16.32
CA VAL A 319 -12.67 -33.47 17.75
C VAL A 319 -13.60 -34.65 18.05
N ARG A 320 -14.77 -34.71 17.41
CA ARG A 320 -15.70 -35.84 17.55
C ARG A 320 -15.13 -37.15 16.98
N SER A 321 -14.30 -37.08 15.95
CA SER A 321 -13.69 -38.25 15.29
C SER A 321 -12.40 -38.74 15.95
N SER A 322 -11.70 -37.92 16.74
CA SER A 322 -10.48 -38.29 17.46
C SER A 322 -10.34 -37.49 18.77
N PRO A 323 -10.82 -38.02 19.92
CA PRO A 323 -10.86 -37.27 21.17
C PRO A 323 -9.48 -36.97 21.81
N VAL A 324 -8.39 -37.62 21.36
CA VAL A 324 -7.13 -37.69 22.14
C VAL A 324 -5.94 -36.96 21.50
N ALA A 325 -5.97 -36.55 20.23
CA ALA A 325 -4.76 -36.09 19.53
C ALA A 325 -4.67 -34.61 19.14
N VAL A 326 -5.71 -33.78 19.34
CA VAL A 326 -5.82 -32.52 18.57
C VAL A 326 -5.40 -31.25 19.33
N LEU A 327 -5.45 -31.21 20.66
CA LEU A 327 -5.31 -29.94 21.39
C LEU A 327 -3.88 -29.36 21.45
N GLN A 328 -2.85 -30.04 20.92
CA GLN A 328 -1.46 -29.57 20.96
C GLN A 328 -0.87 -29.11 19.62
N LYS A 329 -1.60 -29.21 18.49
CA LYS A 329 -1.03 -28.89 17.16
C LYS A 329 -1.50 -27.58 16.51
N GLU A 330 -2.39 -26.82 17.14
CA GLU A 330 -2.95 -25.59 16.54
C GLU A 330 -2.89 -24.35 17.47
N VAL A 331 -1.91 -24.26 18.38
CA VAL A 331 -1.58 -23.02 19.12
C VAL A 331 -0.35 -22.36 18.52
#